data_AF-A0YQA5-F1
#
_entry.id   AF-A0YQA5-F1
#
_cell.length_a   1.000
_cell.length_b   1.000
_cell.length_c   1.000
_cell.angle_alpha   90.00
_cell.angle_beta   90.00
_cell.angle_gamma   90.00
#
_symmetry.space_group_name_H-M   'P 1'
#
loop_
_entity.id
_entity.type
_entity.pdbx_description
1 polymer ?
#
loop_
_entity_poly.entity_id
_entity_poly.type
_entity_poly.pdbx_seq_one_letter_code
_entity_poly.pdbx_strand_id
1 'polypeptide(L)'
;MSLKKVTVILKLEKLDCNEVNKLTQKRALTMVQFQPKTQTQTKVSSLPDGNYRYVTASTPITDAELAQTESLIFLFRKKGNNIIGQLSQANSSNSICISGQVNGNTITGAAVELSEPFDEAILRNCGEDFVVWDVAGSLRVRRGRKEGKKVVYKSVIFDLNGYNRINAGTQFPPVSCPF
;
A
#
# COMPACT_ATOMS: atom_id res chain seq x y z
N MET A 1 2.23 46.46 10.19
CA MET A 1 2.75 45.07 10.25
C MET A 1 2.15 44.29 9.10
N SER A 2 2.94 43.96 8.07
CA SER A 2 2.46 43.32 6.84
C SER A 2 2.82 41.83 6.86
N LEU A 3 1.82 40.96 6.78
CA LEU A 3 1.97 39.51 6.69
C LEU A 3 2.43 39.14 5.27
N LYS A 4 3.69 38.72 5.13
CA LYS A 4 4.22 38.13 3.90
C LYS A 4 3.54 36.79 3.64
N LYS A 5 2.72 36.71 2.58
CA LYS A 5 2.34 35.43 1.95
C LYS A 5 3.60 34.81 1.35
N VAL A 6 4.11 33.76 1.98
CA VAL A 6 5.16 32.91 1.41
C VAL A 6 4.47 31.84 0.58
N THR A 7 4.48 32.04 -0.74
CA THR A 7 4.10 31.00 -1.71
C THR A 7 5.24 29.98 -1.75
N VAL A 8 5.06 28.81 -1.10
CA VAL A 8 6.02 27.72 -1.18
C VAL A 8 5.74 26.91 -2.45
N ILE A 9 6.50 27.19 -3.51
CA ILE A 9 6.60 26.29 -4.66
C ILE A 9 7.61 25.21 -4.26
N LEU A 10 7.12 24.06 -3.78
CA LEU A 10 7.95 22.90 -3.46
C LEU A 10 8.53 22.32 -4.75
N LYS A 11 9.82 22.57 -5.00
CA LYS A 11 10.63 21.81 -5.95
C LYS A 11 10.80 20.39 -5.42
N LEU A 12 10.05 19.44 -5.98
CA LEU A 12 10.01 18.00 -5.64
C LEU A 12 11.30 17.21 -5.96
N GLU A 13 12.47 17.85 -6.03
CA GLU A 13 13.68 17.15 -6.47
C GLU A 13 14.46 16.46 -5.35
N LYS A 14 14.30 16.82 -4.06
CA LYS A 14 14.97 16.14 -2.94
C LYS A 14 14.18 16.30 -1.64
N LEU A 15 13.15 15.48 -1.42
CA LEU A 15 12.64 15.27 -0.07
C LEU A 15 13.69 14.44 0.69
N ASP A 16 14.25 14.99 1.77
CA ASP A 16 15.05 14.21 2.72
C ASP A 16 14.18 13.08 3.30
N CYS A 17 14.76 11.94 3.63
CA CYS A 17 14.05 10.78 4.18
C CYS A 17 13.22 11.13 5.43
N ASN A 18 13.68 12.13 6.19
CA ASN A 18 12.93 12.70 7.30
C ASN A 18 11.65 13.44 6.87
N GLU A 19 11.65 14.11 5.72
CA GLU A 19 10.47 14.79 5.18
C GLU A 19 9.47 13.81 4.53
N VAL A 20 9.96 12.76 3.86
CA VAL A 20 9.10 11.67 3.35
C VAL A 20 8.36 10.98 4.50
N ASN A 21 9.06 10.69 5.60
CA ASN A 21 8.45 10.10 6.80
C ASN A 21 7.44 11.07 7.45
N LYS A 22 7.74 12.37 7.53
CA LYS A 22 6.82 13.39 8.08
C LYS A 22 5.56 13.58 7.24
N LEU A 23 5.66 13.56 5.91
CA LEU A 23 4.51 13.64 5.00
C LEU A 23 3.59 12.41 5.14
N THR A 24 4.19 11.25 5.39
CA THR A 24 3.46 9.98 5.60
C THR A 24 2.79 9.97 6.98
N GLN A 25 3.47 10.47 8.03
CA GLN A 25 2.93 10.53 9.40
C GLN A 25 1.87 11.63 9.62
N LYS A 26 1.94 12.77 8.93
CA LYS A 26 0.96 13.86 9.09
C LYS A 26 -0.46 13.46 8.64
N ARG A 27 -0.61 12.40 7.85
CA ARG A 27 -1.90 11.80 7.47
C ARG A 27 -2.41 10.73 8.46
N ALA A 28 -1.58 10.24 9.39
CA ALA A 28 -1.89 9.09 10.25
C ALA A 28 -2.50 9.46 11.63
N LEU A 29 -2.73 10.76 11.91
CA LEU A 29 -3.10 11.25 13.24
C LEU A 29 -4.62 11.34 13.44
N THR A 30 -5.35 10.23 13.32
CA THR A 30 -6.47 9.89 14.24
C THR A 30 -6.87 8.43 14.01
N MET A 31 -6.35 7.48 14.78
CA MET A 31 -6.94 6.14 14.84
C MET A 31 -7.23 5.74 16.29
N VAL A 32 -8.52 5.62 16.56
CA VAL A 32 -9.11 5.07 17.77
C VAL A 32 -8.63 3.63 17.93
N GLN A 33 -8.19 3.30 19.14
CA GLN A 33 -7.62 2.03 19.53
C GLN A 33 -8.71 0.95 19.56
N PHE A 34 -8.84 0.14 18.50
CA PHE A 34 -9.69 -1.05 18.49
C PHE A 34 -8.88 -2.28 18.89
N GLN A 35 -9.27 -2.93 19.99
CA GLN A 35 -8.74 -4.23 20.40
C GLN A 35 -9.23 -5.32 19.43
N PRO A 36 -8.33 -6.12 18.81
CA PRO A 36 -8.75 -7.18 17.92
C PRO A 36 -9.20 -8.41 18.71
N LYS A 37 -10.45 -8.84 18.47
CA LYS A 37 -10.93 -10.18 18.76
C LYS A 37 -10.09 -11.14 17.90
N THR A 38 -9.29 -12.00 18.53
CA THR A 38 -8.41 -12.96 17.85
C THR A 38 -9.23 -14.07 17.19
N GLN A 39 -9.80 -13.78 16.02
CA GLN A 39 -10.16 -14.82 15.06
C GLN A 39 -8.85 -15.38 14.50
N THR A 40 -8.64 -16.68 14.62
CA THR A 40 -7.48 -17.38 14.08
C THR A 40 -7.55 -17.34 12.55
N GLN A 41 -7.14 -16.21 11.97
CA GLN A 41 -7.19 -16.00 10.54
C GLN A 41 -6.19 -16.95 9.87
N THR A 42 -6.67 -17.72 8.88
CA THR A 42 -5.82 -18.58 8.06
C THR A 42 -4.69 -17.74 7.47
N LYS A 43 -3.45 -18.24 7.62
CA LYS A 43 -2.27 -17.56 7.09
C LYS A 43 -2.37 -17.45 5.56
N VAL A 44 -1.92 -16.33 5.01
CA VAL A 44 -2.00 -16.09 3.56
C VAL A 44 -1.19 -17.14 2.79
N SER A 45 -0.02 -17.52 3.30
CA SER A 45 0.81 -18.59 2.73
C SER A 45 0.10 -19.95 2.62
N SER A 46 -0.80 -20.29 3.55
CA SER A 46 -1.53 -21.56 3.53
C SER A 46 -2.80 -21.54 2.68
N LEU A 47 -3.15 -20.40 2.07
CA LEU A 47 -4.28 -20.35 1.15
C LEU A 47 -3.99 -21.16 -0.13
N PRO A 48 -5.00 -21.83 -0.72
CA PRO A 48 -4.84 -22.45 -2.02
C PRO A 48 -4.59 -21.41 -3.12
N ASP A 49 -4.23 -21.89 -4.31
CA ASP A 49 -4.16 -21.03 -5.49
C ASP A 49 -5.52 -20.40 -5.78
N GLY A 50 -5.53 -19.10 -6.12
CA GLY A 50 -6.78 -18.38 -6.31
C GLY A 50 -6.65 -16.87 -6.22
N ASN A 51 -7.80 -16.20 -6.25
CA ASN A 51 -7.93 -14.75 -6.16
C ASN A 51 -8.50 -14.37 -4.79
N TYR A 52 -7.94 -13.33 -4.19
CA TYR A 52 -8.24 -12.93 -2.83
C TYR A 52 -8.31 -11.43 -2.72
N ARG A 53 -9.19 -10.96 -1.83
CA ARG A 53 -9.31 -9.55 -1.49
C ARG A 53 -9.27 -9.39 0.03
N TYR A 54 -8.34 -8.58 0.49
CA TYR A 54 -8.06 -8.32 1.89
C TYR A 54 -8.23 -6.83 2.16
N VAL A 55 -8.83 -6.47 3.29
CA VAL A 55 -9.09 -5.07 3.65
C VAL A 55 -8.73 -4.77 5.09
N THR A 56 -8.29 -3.55 5.40
CA THR A 56 -8.09 -3.11 6.80
C THR A 56 -9.41 -2.76 7.49
N ALA A 57 -10.51 -2.64 6.75
CA ALA A 57 -11.83 -2.40 7.31
C ALA A 57 -12.28 -3.55 8.22
N SER A 58 -13.02 -3.23 9.27
CA SER A 58 -13.77 -4.22 10.05
C SER A 58 -14.79 -4.93 9.17
N THR A 59 -14.96 -6.23 9.36
CA THR A 59 -15.92 -7.06 8.61
C THR A 59 -17.08 -7.52 9.49
N PRO A 60 -18.29 -7.75 8.92
CA PRO A 60 -18.64 -7.68 7.50
C PRO A 60 -18.71 -6.24 6.96
N ILE A 61 -18.39 -6.05 5.68
CA ILE A 61 -18.46 -4.75 4.98
C ILE A 61 -18.84 -4.94 3.50
N THR A 62 -19.67 -4.06 2.97
CA THR A 62 -20.05 -4.01 1.54
C THR A 62 -19.09 -3.13 0.73
N ASP A 63 -19.10 -3.27 -0.60
CA ASP A 63 -18.30 -2.41 -1.48
C ASP A 63 -18.65 -0.92 -1.35
N ALA A 64 -19.95 -0.62 -1.16
CA ALA A 64 -20.44 0.75 -0.99
C ALA A 64 -19.94 1.38 0.32
N GLU A 65 -19.95 0.61 1.41
CA GLU A 65 -19.39 1.06 2.70
C GLU A 65 -17.87 1.20 2.63
N LEU A 66 -17.19 0.24 1.99
CA LEU A 66 -15.73 0.25 1.85
C LEU A 66 -15.23 1.50 1.13
N ALA A 67 -15.92 1.94 0.07
CA ALA A 67 -15.61 3.15 -0.69
C ALA A 67 -15.69 4.45 0.14
N GLN A 68 -16.38 4.42 1.29
CA GLN A 68 -16.49 5.56 2.21
C GLN A 68 -15.45 5.53 3.34
N THR A 69 -14.54 4.56 3.34
CA THR A 69 -13.49 4.42 4.36
C THR A 69 -12.13 4.83 3.83
N GLU A 70 -11.17 5.05 4.73
CA GLU A 70 -9.74 5.17 4.39
C GLU A 70 -9.03 3.81 4.36
N SER A 71 -9.78 2.73 4.18
CA SER A 71 -9.24 1.38 4.25
C SER A 71 -8.32 1.06 3.08
N LEU A 72 -7.29 0.28 3.37
CA LEU A 72 -6.47 -0.34 2.34
C LEU A 72 -7.19 -1.57 1.81
N ILE A 73 -7.13 -1.76 0.49
CA ILE A 73 -7.66 -2.90 -0.24
C ILE A 73 -6.50 -3.56 -0.95
N PHE A 74 -6.22 -4.82 -0.61
CA PHE A 74 -5.26 -5.63 -1.33
C PHE A 74 -5.98 -6.73 -2.12
N LEU A 75 -6.05 -6.54 -3.44
CA LEU A 75 -6.61 -7.50 -4.39
C LEU A 75 -5.47 -8.25 -5.07
N PHE A 76 -5.38 -9.56 -4.86
CA PHE A 76 -4.23 -10.34 -5.33
C PHE A 76 -4.60 -11.73 -5.82
N ARG A 77 -3.73 -12.26 -6.69
CA ARG A 77 -3.71 -13.67 -7.09
C ARG A 77 -2.56 -14.38 -6.40
N LYS A 78 -2.80 -15.61 -5.96
CA LYS A 78 -1.80 -16.53 -5.39
C LYS A 78 -1.59 -17.74 -6.28
N LYS A 79 -0.32 -18.09 -6.53
CA LYS A 79 0.09 -19.35 -7.18
C LYS A 79 1.30 -19.96 -6.47
N GLY A 80 1.08 -21.03 -5.71
CA GLY A 80 2.05 -21.49 -4.72
C GLY A 80 2.34 -20.36 -3.73
N ASN A 81 3.61 -20.03 -3.52
CA ASN A 81 4.00 -18.89 -2.68
C ASN A 81 4.08 -17.55 -3.45
N ASN A 82 3.88 -17.56 -4.77
CA ASN A 82 3.91 -16.35 -5.58
C ASN A 82 2.64 -15.54 -5.38
N ILE A 83 2.80 -14.24 -5.19
CA ILE A 83 1.73 -13.25 -5.10
C ILE A 83 1.95 -12.18 -6.15
N ILE A 84 0.88 -11.83 -6.87
CA ILE A 84 0.80 -10.62 -7.69
C ILE A 84 -0.49 -9.92 -7.28
N GLY A 85 -0.40 -8.65 -6.88
CA GLY A 85 -1.58 -7.94 -6.39
C GLY A 85 -1.44 -6.43 -6.47
N GLN A 86 -2.57 -5.75 -6.31
CA GLN A 86 -2.66 -4.31 -6.24
C GLN A 86 -3.14 -3.91 -4.84
N LEU A 87 -2.36 -3.05 -4.19
CA LEU A 87 -2.77 -2.37 -2.97
C LEU A 87 -3.30 -1.00 -3.35
N SER A 88 -4.52 -0.67 -2.93
CA SER A 88 -5.15 0.64 -3.14
C SER A 88 -5.73 1.18 -1.83
N GLN A 89 -5.90 2.49 -1.76
CA GLN A 89 -6.69 3.15 -0.72
C GLN A 89 -8.11 3.36 -1.25
N ALA A 90 -9.13 2.97 -0.50
CA ALA A 90 -10.51 2.92 -1.00
C ALA A 90 -11.06 4.27 -1.49
N ASN A 91 -10.60 5.38 -0.91
CA ASN A 91 -11.02 6.74 -1.22
C ASN A 91 -9.96 7.56 -2.00
N SER A 92 -8.99 6.90 -2.63
CA SER A 92 -7.90 7.56 -3.36
C SER A 92 -7.55 6.83 -4.65
N SER A 93 -7.00 7.57 -5.62
CA SER A 93 -6.36 7.03 -6.82
C SER A 93 -5.04 6.32 -6.55
N ASN A 94 -4.47 6.49 -5.35
CA ASN A 94 -3.16 5.97 -5.03
C ASN A 94 -3.17 4.44 -4.93
N SER A 95 -2.36 3.81 -5.77
CA SER A 95 -2.21 2.37 -5.77
C SER A 95 -0.79 1.92 -6.15
N ILE A 96 -0.43 0.73 -5.69
CA ILE A 96 0.86 0.13 -5.95
C ILE A 96 0.69 -1.36 -6.29
N CYS A 97 1.33 -1.80 -7.36
CA CYS A 97 1.37 -3.22 -7.73
C CYS A 97 2.55 -3.90 -7.06
N ILE A 98 2.30 -5.05 -6.43
CA ILE A 98 3.27 -5.83 -5.67
C ILE A 98 3.42 -7.20 -6.33
N SER A 99 4.67 -7.63 -6.56
CA SER A 99 5.01 -8.97 -7.00
C SER A 99 6.03 -9.57 -6.05
N GLY A 100 5.74 -10.72 -5.45
CA GLY A 100 6.59 -11.28 -4.41
C GLY A 100 6.26 -12.71 -3.99
N GLN A 101 6.95 -13.16 -2.93
CA GLN A 101 6.71 -14.42 -2.26
C GLN A 101 6.07 -14.18 -0.90
N VAL A 102 5.07 -14.98 -0.55
CA VAL A 102 4.46 -14.97 0.80
C VAL A 102 5.10 -16.01 1.72
N ASN A 103 5.37 -15.61 2.96
CA ASN A 103 5.70 -16.48 4.08
C ASN A 103 4.86 -16.06 5.30
N GLY A 104 4.02 -16.94 5.83
CA GLY A 104 3.02 -16.56 6.82
C GLY A 104 2.00 -15.59 6.25
N ASN A 105 2.00 -14.35 6.76
CA ASN A 105 1.20 -13.21 6.28
C ASN A 105 2.07 -12.11 5.65
N THR A 106 3.37 -12.34 5.54
CA THR A 106 4.31 -11.34 5.03
C THR A 106 4.67 -11.65 3.59
N ILE A 107 4.54 -10.65 2.72
CA ILE A 107 4.98 -10.70 1.33
C ILE A 107 6.29 -9.94 1.22
N THR A 108 7.28 -10.56 0.57
CA THR A 108 8.55 -9.92 0.22
C THR A 108 8.75 -9.97 -1.29
N GLY A 109 9.23 -8.89 -1.89
CA GLY A 109 9.37 -8.83 -3.34
C GLY A 109 9.71 -7.45 -3.86
N ALA A 110 9.14 -7.09 -5.00
CA ALA A 110 9.28 -5.78 -5.63
C ALA A 110 7.91 -5.15 -5.85
N ALA A 111 7.89 -3.83 -6.06
CA ALA A 111 6.65 -3.12 -6.32
C ALA A 111 6.84 -1.97 -7.31
N VAL A 112 5.73 -1.54 -7.92
CA VAL A 112 5.68 -0.43 -8.86
C VAL A 112 4.45 0.43 -8.58
N GLU A 113 4.69 1.72 -8.42
CA GLU A 113 3.70 2.77 -8.24
C GLU A 113 3.61 3.56 -9.54
N LEU A 114 2.41 3.67 -10.13
CA LEU A 114 2.18 4.43 -11.35
C LEU A 114 1.75 5.86 -11.00
N SER A 115 2.28 6.84 -11.73
CA SER A 115 1.77 8.21 -11.68
C SER A 115 0.48 8.30 -12.48
N GLU A 116 -0.57 8.80 -11.85
CA GLU A 116 -1.81 9.20 -12.50
C GLU A 116 -1.78 10.69 -12.86
N PRO A 117 -2.62 11.18 -13.81
CA PRO A 117 -2.59 12.59 -14.27
C PRO A 117 -2.71 13.65 -13.17
N PHE A 118 -3.30 13.29 -12.02
CA PHE A 118 -3.50 14.18 -10.88
C PHE A 118 -2.85 13.67 -9.58
N ASP A 119 -2.11 12.57 -9.64
CA ASP A 119 -1.49 11.93 -8.47
C ASP A 119 -0.13 11.34 -8.88
N GLU A 120 0.94 12.08 -8.61
CA GLU A 120 2.28 11.68 -9.02
C GLU A 120 2.86 10.65 -8.06
N ALA A 121 3.43 9.56 -8.60
CA ALA A 121 4.14 8.57 -7.81
C ALA A 121 5.29 9.21 -7.02
N ILE A 122 5.29 9.02 -5.70
CA ILE A 122 6.26 9.67 -4.80
C ILE A 122 7.51 8.80 -4.74
N LEU A 123 8.65 9.33 -5.20
CA LEU A 123 9.93 8.62 -5.09
C LEU A 123 10.36 8.51 -3.62
N ARG A 124 10.37 7.28 -3.10
CA ARG A 124 10.92 6.97 -1.77
C ARG A 124 12.23 6.20 -1.91
N ASN A 125 13.36 6.85 -1.64
CA ASN A 125 14.68 6.25 -1.78
C ASN A 125 15.63 6.66 -0.64
N CYS A 126 15.61 5.87 0.44
CA CYS A 126 16.46 6.05 1.62
C CYS A 126 17.63 5.07 1.65
N GLY A 127 18.19 4.78 0.48
CA GLY A 127 19.26 3.80 0.34
C GLY A 127 18.79 2.40 0.75
N GLU A 128 19.41 1.87 1.81
CA GLU A 128 19.18 0.52 2.32
C GLU A 128 17.98 0.41 3.27
N ASP A 129 17.50 1.54 3.78
CA ASP A 129 16.43 1.57 4.77
C ASP A 129 15.04 1.43 4.14
N PHE A 130 14.19 0.67 4.83
CA PHE A 130 12.78 0.56 4.52
C PHE A 130 12.02 1.80 5.01
N VAL A 131 11.17 2.33 4.14
CA VAL A 131 10.27 3.45 4.46
C VAL A 131 8.82 3.05 4.21
N VAL A 132 7.93 3.60 5.03
CA VAL A 132 6.49 3.31 4.96
C VAL A 132 5.88 3.91 3.70
N TRP A 133 5.03 3.13 3.02
CA TRP A 133 4.32 3.58 1.83
C TRP A 133 2.86 3.94 2.12
N ASP A 134 2.16 3.13 2.92
CA ASP A 134 0.74 3.26 3.24
C ASP A 134 0.49 3.93 4.61
N VAL A 135 -0.77 4.33 4.83
CA VAL A 135 -1.21 4.95 6.09
C VAL A 135 -1.21 4.00 7.30
N ALA A 136 -1.30 2.69 7.09
CA ALA A 136 -1.35 1.69 8.15
C ALA A 136 0.05 1.17 8.56
N GLY A 137 1.12 1.58 7.86
CA GLY A 137 2.48 1.09 8.11
C GLY A 137 2.73 -0.36 7.67
N SER A 138 1.78 -0.95 6.95
CA SER A 138 1.79 -2.37 6.59
C SER A 138 2.72 -2.70 5.44
N LEU A 139 2.83 -1.81 4.45
CA LEU A 139 3.72 -1.85 3.31
C LEU A 139 4.91 -0.91 3.53
N ARG A 140 6.10 -1.50 3.44
CA ARG A 140 7.37 -0.79 3.45
C ARG A 140 8.13 -1.06 2.17
N VAL A 141 8.73 -0.01 1.62
CA VAL A 141 9.46 -0.03 0.34
C VAL A 141 10.87 0.50 0.54
N ARG A 142 11.80 0.13 -0.33
CA ARG A 142 13.14 0.73 -0.39
C ARG A 142 13.74 0.67 -1.78
N ARG A 143 14.84 1.41 -1.96
CA ARG A 143 15.58 1.50 -3.23
C ARG A 143 14.65 1.85 -4.41
N GLY A 144 13.80 2.86 -4.20
CA GLY A 144 12.93 3.40 -5.23
C GLY A 144 13.74 4.05 -6.36
N ARG A 145 13.30 3.86 -7.60
CA ARG A 145 13.85 4.50 -8.79
C ARG A 145 12.71 5.02 -9.64
N LYS A 146 12.79 6.28 -10.05
CA LYS A 146 11.84 6.86 -11.01
C LYS A 146 12.19 6.40 -12.42
N GLU A 147 11.21 5.89 -13.15
CA GLU A 147 11.33 5.38 -14.52
C GLU A 147 10.16 5.91 -15.36
N GLY A 148 10.33 7.08 -15.98
CA GLY A 148 9.23 7.75 -16.68
C GLY A 148 8.09 8.13 -15.72
N LYS A 149 6.88 7.62 -15.97
CA LYS A 149 5.67 7.87 -15.17
C LYS A 149 5.43 6.85 -14.05
N LYS A 150 6.49 6.18 -13.57
CA LYS A 150 6.38 5.21 -12.48
C LYS A 150 7.57 5.29 -11.54
N VAL A 151 7.37 4.80 -10.32
CA VAL A 151 8.42 4.53 -9.35
C VAL A 151 8.50 3.03 -9.13
N VAL A 152 9.67 2.45 -9.41
CA VAL A 152 9.96 1.03 -9.19
C VAL A 152 10.74 0.88 -7.90
N TYR A 153 10.23 0.06 -6.99
CA TYR A 153 10.89 -0.31 -5.74
C TYR A 153 11.48 -1.71 -5.87
N LYS A 154 12.80 -1.83 -5.73
CA LYS A 154 13.49 -3.12 -5.83
C LYS A 154 13.17 -4.08 -4.68
N SER A 155 12.72 -3.56 -3.54
CA SER A 155 12.47 -4.37 -2.35
C SER A 155 11.30 -3.81 -1.56
N VAL A 156 10.35 -4.70 -1.24
CA VAL A 156 9.22 -4.41 -0.37
C VAL A 156 9.06 -5.47 0.71
N ILE A 157 8.51 -5.07 1.84
CA ILE A 157 7.96 -5.94 2.88
C ILE A 157 6.53 -5.49 3.10
N PHE A 158 5.58 -6.39 2.91
CA PHE A 158 4.16 -6.12 3.12
C PHE A 158 3.58 -7.10 4.14
N ASP A 159 3.15 -6.59 5.29
CA ASP A 159 2.53 -7.39 6.35
C ASP A 159 1.01 -7.31 6.27
N LEU A 160 0.36 -8.46 6.05
CA LEU A 160 -1.10 -8.58 5.99
C LEU A 160 -1.74 -8.87 7.37
N ASN A 161 -0.99 -8.83 8.46
CA ASN A 161 -1.57 -8.87 9.80
C ASN A 161 -2.53 -7.69 10.01
N GLY A 162 -3.75 -7.98 10.48
CA GLY A 162 -4.79 -6.97 10.68
C GLY A 162 -5.66 -6.70 9.44
N TYR A 163 -5.37 -7.34 8.30
CA TYR A 163 -6.27 -7.30 7.15
C TYR A 163 -7.31 -8.42 7.23
N ASN A 164 -8.57 -8.10 7.01
CA ASN A 164 -9.67 -9.06 6.96
C ASN A 164 -9.91 -9.54 5.51
N ARG A 165 -10.08 -10.85 5.34
CA ARG A 165 -10.46 -11.42 4.04
C ARG A 165 -11.93 -11.16 3.77
N ILE A 166 -12.26 -10.66 2.58
CA ILE A 166 -13.63 -10.49 2.10
C ILE A 166 -13.83 -11.19 0.75
N ASN A 167 -15.05 -11.14 0.22
CA ASN A 167 -15.32 -11.65 -1.12
C ASN A 167 -14.43 -10.90 -2.13
N ALA A 168 -13.83 -11.64 -3.07
CA ALA A 168 -12.98 -11.04 -4.11
C ALA A 168 -13.76 -10.04 -4.98
N GLY A 169 -15.09 -10.17 -5.06
CA GLY A 169 -15.96 -9.35 -5.88
C GLY A 169 -15.83 -9.70 -7.36
N THR A 170 -16.13 -8.74 -8.23
CA THR A 170 -16.08 -8.89 -9.69
C THR A 170 -14.77 -8.41 -10.31
N GLN A 171 -13.92 -7.73 -9.53
CA GLN A 171 -12.64 -7.24 -10.01
C GLN A 171 -11.60 -8.36 -9.98
N PHE A 172 -10.91 -8.53 -11.11
CA PHE A 172 -9.83 -9.49 -11.21
C PHE A 172 -8.51 -8.87 -10.71
N PRO A 173 -7.72 -9.59 -9.89
CA PRO A 173 -6.38 -9.14 -9.54
C PRO A 173 -5.48 -9.07 -10.78
N PRO A 174 -4.46 -8.19 -10.77
CA PRO A 174 -3.51 -8.10 -11.87
C PRO A 174 -2.79 -9.43 -12.13
N VAL A 175 -2.51 -9.72 -13.40
CA VAL A 175 -1.74 -10.91 -13.81
C VAL A 175 -0.23 -10.67 -13.78
N SER A 176 0.20 -9.40 -13.82
CA SER A 176 1.59 -8.96 -13.78
C SER A 176 1.66 -7.52 -13.28
N CYS A 177 2.80 -7.14 -12.71
CA CYS A 177 3.11 -5.73 -12.42
C CYS A 177 3.93 -5.10 -13.57
N PRO A 178 3.70 -3.82 -13.91
CA PRO A 178 4.40 -3.13 -15.00
C PRO A 178 5.79 -2.64 -14.59
N PHE A 179 6.70 -3.57 -14.25
CA PHE A 179 8.11 -3.27 -13.95
C PHE A 179 8.85 -2.63 -15.12
#